data_AF-A0A7C6WPJ0-F1
#
_entry.id   AF-A0A7C6WPJ0-F1
#
_cell.length_a   1.000
_cell.length_b   1.000
_cell.length_c   1.000
_cell.angle_alpha   90.00
_cell.angle_beta   90.00
_cell.angle_gamma   90.00
#
_symmetry.space_group_name_H-M   'P 1'
#
loop_
_entity.id
_entity.type
_entity.pdbx_description
1 polymer ?
#
loop_
_entity_poly.entity_id
_entity_poly.type
_entity_poly.pdbx_seq_one_letter_code
_entity_poly.pdbx_strand_id
1 'polypeptide(L)'
;MIRSTNKSITELAKYYANRLITVGVITICVRILRNVFPIYLIIIIEVILYYGGVSMQFYYGDQNYLRILDEVEFWKHQEAEHTVVIREIIDNLDSTVVNQLQAFQNEFTQTEQKAIQLMETVIRSKGQINHMMTQHIMDFIQYAIQESELFVQYLNELKTVDYIGDNTVGVTVINHIIRESQYFIGIAQTIIYKG
;
A
#
# COMPACT_ATOMS: atom_id res chain seq x y z
N MET A 1 -2.32 -37.41 4.16
CA MET A 1 -3.71 -36.90 4.29
C MET A 1 -3.61 -35.41 4.61
N ILE A 2 -3.49 -34.56 3.59
CA ILE A 2 -3.31 -33.11 3.74
C ILE A 2 -4.73 -32.51 3.82
N ARG A 3 -5.08 -31.95 4.98
CA ARG A 3 -6.35 -31.21 5.16
C ARG A 3 -6.25 -29.89 4.41
N SER A 4 -6.96 -29.76 3.28
CA SER A 4 -7.17 -28.45 2.66
C SER A 4 -8.12 -27.65 3.54
N THR A 5 -7.68 -26.48 4.00
CA THR A 5 -8.54 -25.52 4.69
C THR A 5 -9.17 -24.59 3.67
N ASN A 6 -10.17 -25.07 2.95
CA ASN A 6 -11.12 -24.20 2.26
C ASN A 6 -11.98 -23.50 3.33
N LYS A 7 -11.52 -22.35 3.84
CA LYS A 7 -12.40 -21.47 4.61
C LYS A 7 -13.43 -20.87 3.65
N SER A 8 -14.71 -20.88 4.05
CA SER A 8 -15.80 -20.41 3.20
C SER A 8 -15.69 -18.91 2.94
N ILE A 9 -16.28 -18.44 1.83
CA ILE A 9 -16.43 -17.02 1.47
C ILE A 9 -16.99 -16.18 2.64
N THR A 10 -17.77 -16.81 3.54
CA THR A 10 -18.31 -16.22 4.76
C THR A 10 -17.24 -15.80 5.76
N GLU A 11 -16.15 -16.54 5.87
CA GLU A 11 -15.03 -16.22 6.76
C GLU A 11 -14.14 -15.11 6.18
N LEU A 12 -13.98 -15.06 4.84
CA LEU A 12 -13.37 -13.93 4.13
C LEU A 12 -14.21 -12.66 4.33
N ALA A 13 -15.53 -12.72 4.18
CA ALA A 13 -16.41 -11.57 4.39
C ALA A 13 -16.36 -11.05 5.83
N LYS A 14 -16.29 -11.94 6.83
CA LYS A 14 -16.09 -11.56 8.24
C LYS A 14 -14.72 -10.95 8.48
N TYR A 15 -13.68 -11.46 7.83
CA TYR A 15 -12.34 -10.90 7.90
C TYR A 15 -12.31 -9.47 7.35
N TYR A 16 -12.85 -9.23 6.14
CA TYR A 16 -12.94 -7.88 5.56
C TYR A 16 -13.82 -6.95 6.40
N ALA A 17 -14.94 -7.43 6.96
CA ALA A 17 -15.78 -6.64 7.85
C ALA A 17 -15.03 -6.24 9.14
N ASN A 18 -14.32 -7.18 9.77
CA ASN A 18 -13.52 -6.89 10.97
C ASN A 18 -12.31 -6.00 10.65
N ARG A 19 -11.70 -6.14 9.47
CA ARG A 19 -10.62 -5.26 9.00
C ARG A 19 -11.13 -3.84 8.76
N LEU A 20 -12.26 -3.66 8.09
CA LEU A 20 -12.91 -2.35 7.92
C LEU A 20 -13.29 -1.71 9.27
N ILE A 21 -13.73 -2.50 10.25
CA ILE A 21 -14.01 -2.02 11.61
C ILE A 21 -12.71 -1.63 12.32
N THR A 22 -11.65 -2.44 12.21
CA THR A 22 -10.37 -2.19 12.89
C THR A 22 -9.67 -0.97 12.29
N VAL A 23 -9.58 -0.90 10.95
CA VAL A 23 -9.09 0.27 10.21
C VAL A 23 -9.96 1.47 10.54
N GLY A 24 -11.30 1.36 10.48
CA GLY A 24 -12.20 2.45 10.82
C GLY A 24 -12.05 2.97 12.25
N VAL A 25 -11.87 2.09 13.24
CA VAL A 25 -11.62 2.47 14.64
C VAL A 25 -10.26 3.12 14.81
N ILE A 26 -9.22 2.63 14.12
CA ILE A 26 -7.88 3.22 14.11
C ILE A 26 -7.93 4.60 13.45
N THR A 27 -8.55 4.74 12.28
CA THR A 27 -8.76 6.02 11.59
C THR A 27 -9.53 7.02 12.46
N ILE A 28 -10.55 6.58 13.21
CA ILE A 28 -11.29 7.44 14.15
C ILE A 28 -10.40 7.88 15.33
N CYS A 29 -9.66 6.95 15.94
CA CYS A 29 -8.72 7.25 17.03
C CYS A 29 -7.62 8.22 16.57
N VAL A 30 -7.10 8.04 15.36
CA VAL A 30 -6.13 8.90 14.70
C VAL A 30 -6.70 10.29 14.41
N ARG A 31 -7.96 10.38 13.95
CA ARG A 31 -8.66 11.65 13.68
C ARG A 31 -8.91 12.44 14.97
N ILE A 32 -9.10 11.76 16.10
CA ILE A 32 -9.21 12.36 17.45
C ILE A 32 -7.84 12.82 17.97
N LEU A 33 -6.76 12.09 17.66
CA LEU A 33 -5.39 12.38 18.13
C LEU A 33 -4.61 13.36 17.24
N ARG A 34 -5.19 13.80 16.10
CA ARG A 34 -4.60 14.75 15.15
C ARG A 34 -4.22 16.11 15.77
N ASN A 35 -4.78 16.46 16.93
CA ASN A 35 -4.45 17.67 17.68
C ASN A 35 -3.40 17.47 18.78
N VAL A 36 -2.90 16.23 18.96
CA VAL A 36 -2.01 15.84 20.08
C VAL A 36 -0.65 15.35 19.58
N PHE A 37 -0.58 14.80 18.37
CA PHE A 37 0.66 14.29 17.79
C PHE A 37 0.92 14.84 16.37
N PRO A 38 2.19 15.05 15.98
CA PRO A 38 2.54 15.41 14.60
C PRO A 38 2.06 14.33 13.63
N ILE A 39 1.60 14.71 12.43
CA ILE A 39 1.11 13.81 11.38
C ILE A 39 2.05 12.62 11.11
N TYR A 40 3.36 12.81 11.25
CA TYR A 40 4.38 11.76 11.09
C TYR A 40 4.31 10.64 12.13
N LEU A 41 3.87 10.94 13.36
CA LEU A 41 3.72 9.94 14.42
C LEU A 41 2.48 9.08 14.21
N ILE A 42 1.44 9.63 13.58
CA ILE A 42 0.23 8.90 13.20
C ILE A 42 0.57 7.80 12.17
N ILE A 43 1.42 8.13 11.19
CA ILE A 43 1.79 7.22 10.10
C ILE A 43 2.73 6.12 10.61
N ILE A 44 3.67 6.46 11.49
CA ILE A 44 4.48 5.47 12.22
C ILE A 44 3.60 4.55 13.08
N ILE A 45 2.52 5.05 13.68
CA ILE A 45 1.56 4.24 14.46
C ILE A 45 0.75 3.31 13.54
N GLU A 46 0.34 3.74 12.35
CA GLU A 46 -0.37 2.88 11.38
C GLU A 46 0.51 1.71 10.90
N VAL A 47 1.79 2.00 10.61
CA VAL A 47 2.81 0.99 10.30
C VAL A 47 2.98 0.01 11.48
N ILE A 48 3.16 0.51 12.71
CA ILE A 48 3.34 -0.34 13.91
C ILE A 48 2.09 -1.19 14.21
N LEU A 49 0.88 -0.66 14.03
CA LEU A 49 -0.37 -1.39 14.24
C LEU A 49 -0.58 -2.48 13.18
N TYR A 50 -0.15 -2.26 11.94
CA TYR A 50 -0.22 -3.29 10.89
C TYR A 50 0.82 -4.40 11.10
N TYR A 51 2.05 -4.06 11.49
CA TYR A 51 3.07 -5.07 11.85
C TYR A 51 2.76 -5.82 13.16
N GLY A 52 1.89 -5.29 14.02
CA GLY A 52 1.29 -6.04 15.15
C GLY A 52 0.28 -7.11 14.74
N GLY A 53 -0.10 -7.15 13.46
CA GLY A 53 -1.10 -8.05 12.89
C GLY A 53 -0.53 -9.12 11.98
N VAL A 54 0.62 -9.72 12.30
CA VAL A 54 1.17 -10.89 11.59
C VAL A 54 0.17 -12.06 11.65
N SER A 55 -0.78 -12.09 10.70
CA SER A 55 -1.76 -13.17 10.54
C SER A 55 -2.23 -13.36 9.09
N MET A 56 -1.65 -12.63 8.13
CA MET A 56 -2.01 -12.73 6.69
C MET A 56 -1.55 -14.04 6.02
N GLN A 57 -0.51 -14.71 6.52
CA GLN A 57 0.00 -15.95 5.91
C GLN A 57 -1.00 -17.13 5.95
N PHE A 58 -2.02 -17.10 6.82
CA PHE A 58 -2.87 -18.26 7.09
C PHE A 58 -4.28 -18.21 6.47
N TYR A 59 -4.67 -17.11 5.79
CA TYR A 59 -6.04 -16.95 5.28
C TYR A 59 -6.26 -17.34 3.81
N TYR A 60 -5.23 -17.28 2.95
CA TYR A 60 -5.43 -17.33 1.49
C TYR A 60 -5.18 -18.69 0.81
N GLY A 61 -4.55 -19.68 1.48
CA GLY A 61 -4.27 -20.98 0.85
C GLY A 61 -3.52 -20.84 -0.49
N ASP A 62 -3.89 -21.61 -1.51
CA ASP A 62 -3.29 -21.56 -2.86
C ASP A 62 -3.72 -20.32 -3.68
N GLN A 63 -4.57 -19.42 -3.16
CA GLN A 63 -5.08 -18.25 -3.88
C GLN A 63 -4.14 -17.05 -3.78
N ASN A 64 -3.02 -17.13 -4.49
CA ASN A 64 -1.96 -16.12 -4.50
C ASN A 64 -2.46 -14.74 -4.99
N TYR A 65 -3.45 -14.68 -5.89
CA TYR A 65 -3.93 -13.44 -6.54
C TYR A 65 -4.71 -12.48 -5.63
N LEU A 66 -5.60 -12.98 -4.77
CA LEU A 66 -6.36 -12.11 -3.86
C LEU A 66 -5.44 -11.49 -2.81
N ARG A 67 -4.45 -12.27 -2.36
CA ARG A 67 -3.46 -11.78 -1.40
C ARG A 67 -2.65 -10.62 -1.98
N ILE A 68 -2.14 -10.78 -3.20
CA ILE A 68 -1.34 -9.71 -3.79
C ILE A 68 -2.16 -8.47 -4.14
N LEU A 69 -3.42 -8.62 -4.57
CA LEU A 69 -4.30 -7.47 -4.77
C LEU A 69 -4.60 -6.72 -3.46
N ASP A 70 -4.70 -7.43 -2.33
CA ASP A 70 -4.86 -6.83 -1.00
C ASP A 70 -3.59 -6.09 -0.55
N GLU A 71 -2.40 -6.63 -0.84
CA GLU A 71 -1.14 -5.90 -0.61
C GLU A 71 -1.04 -4.65 -1.51
N VAL A 72 -1.42 -4.75 -2.80
CA VAL A 72 -1.44 -3.58 -3.69
C VAL A 72 -2.38 -2.50 -3.15
N GLU A 73 -3.60 -2.85 -2.77
CA GLU A 73 -4.54 -1.88 -2.18
C GLU A 73 -3.94 -1.16 -0.97
N PHE A 74 -3.42 -1.91 -0.01
CA PHE A 74 -2.83 -1.35 1.20
C PHE A 74 -1.63 -0.44 0.90
N TRP A 75 -0.67 -0.91 0.10
CA TRP A 75 0.57 -0.16 -0.13
C TRP A 75 0.36 1.07 -1.00
N LYS A 76 -0.59 1.03 -1.95
CA LYS A 76 -0.92 2.20 -2.76
C LYS A 76 -1.60 3.29 -1.95
N HIS A 77 -2.43 2.90 -0.99
CA HIS A 77 -2.98 3.83 -0.01
C HIS A 77 -1.87 4.54 0.76
N GLN A 78 -0.93 3.77 1.33
CA GLN A 78 0.20 4.32 2.09
C GLN A 78 1.08 5.24 1.22
N GLU A 79 1.41 4.83 -0.01
CA GLU A 79 2.21 5.65 -0.92
C GLU A 79 1.52 6.97 -1.31
N ALA A 80 0.19 6.96 -1.49
CA ALA A 80 -0.59 8.18 -1.71
C ALA A 80 -0.49 9.13 -0.51
N GLU A 81 -0.64 8.62 0.71
CA GLU A 81 -0.50 9.41 1.94
C GLU A 81 0.92 9.93 2.11
N HIS A 82 1.94 9.13 1.81
CA HIS A 82 3.34 9.53 1.84
C HIS A 82 3.65 10.74 0.96
N THR A 83 2.97 10.91 -0.17
CA THR A 83 3.11 12.13 -0.97
C THR A 83 2.65 13.39 -0.22
N VAL A 84 1.60 13.28 0.60
CA VAL A 84 1.07 14.38 1.42
C VAL A 84 2.07 14.69 2.54
N VAL A 85 2.55 13.66 3.22
CA VAL A 85 3.56 13.75 4.29
C VAL A 85 4.77 14.55 3.87
N ILE A 86 5.33 14.25 2.69
CA ILE A 86 6.51 14.94 2.17
C ILE A 86 6.21 16.43 1.99
N ARG A 87 5.03 16.78 1.46
CA ARG A 87 4.61 18.18 1.26
C ARG A 87 4.35 18.94 2.56
N GLU A 88 3.96 18.25 3.62
CA GLU A 88 3.70 18.86 4.94
C GLU A 88 4.96 18.98 5.81
N ILE A 89 6.03 18.21 5.54
CA ILE A 89 7.24 18.17 6.40
C ILE A 89 8.39 19.00 5.87
N ILE A 90 8.44 19.16 4.55
CA ILE A 90 9.49 19.91 3.89
C ILE A 90 8.92 21.28 3.54
N ASP A 91 9.39 22.29 4.27
CA ASP A 91 9.04 23.68 3.97
C ASP A 91 9.64 24.11 2.62
N ASN A 92 8.97 25.04 1.95
CA ASN A 92 9.45 25.69 0.72
C ASN A 92 9.76 24.74 -0.45
N LEU A 93 9.05 23.60 -0.56
CA LEU A 93 9.07 22.80 -1.77
C LEU A 93 8.69 23.67 -2.98
N ASP A 94 9.48 23.58 -4.04
CA ASP A 94 9.14 24.24 -5.29
C ASP A 94 7.87 23.63 -5.92
N SER A 95 7.22 24.41 -6.80
CA SER A 95 5.97 23.99 -7.43
C SER A 95 6.12 22.76 -8.31
N THR A 96 7.31 22.49 -8.85
CA THR A 96 7.57 21.30 -9.67
C THR A 96 7.52 20.05 -8.80
N VAL A 97 8.17 20.08 -7.64
CA VAL A 97 8.13 18.99 -6.66
C VAL A 97 6.71 18.78 -6.14
N VAL A 98 6.01 19.86 -5.77
CA VAL A 98 4.63 19.77 -5.28
C VAL A 98 3.71 19.12 -6.32
N ASN A 99 3.80 19.56 -7.58
CA ASN A 99 2.97 19.03 -8.66
C ASN A 99 3.29 17.56 -8.94
N GLN A 100 4.57 17.17 -8.92
CA GLN A 100 4.98 15.79 -9.14
C GLN A 100 4.49 14.87 -8.01
N LEU A 101 4.58 15.30 -6.75
CA LEU A 101 4.02 14.55 -5.61
C LEU A 101 2.49 14.43 -5.70
N GLN A 102 1.79 15.45 -6.19
CA GLN A 102 0.34 15.37 -6.43
C GLN A 102 -0.01 14.41 -7.57
N ALA A 103 0.82 14.36 -8.62
CA ALA A 103 0.65 13.40 -9.70
C ALA A 103 0.76 11.96 -9.19
N PHE A 104 1.82 11.65 -8.43
CA PHE A 104 1.96 10.36 -7.77
C PHE A 104 0.77 10.02 -6.86
N GLN A 105 0.30 10.98 -6.05
CA GLN A 105 -0.87 10.76 -5.19
C GLN A 105 -2.09 10.29 -5.99
N ASN A 106 -2.36 10.96 -7.12
CA ASN A 106 -3.51 10.65 -7.96
C ASN A 106 -3.36 9.31 -8.66
N GLU A 107 -2.15 8.96 -9.11
CA GLU A 107 -1.85 7.66 -9.72
C GLU A 107 -2.04 6.53 -8.70
N PHE A 108 -1.44 6.64 -7.52
CA PHE A 108 -1.59 5.67 -6.44
C PHE A 108 -3.05 5.47 -6.01
N THR A 109 -3.82 6.56 -5.88
CA THR A 109 -5.25 6.47 -5.56
C THR A 109 -6.04 5.72 -6.63
N GLN A 110 -5.70 5.90 -7.91
CA GLN A 110 -6.34 5.16 -9.01
C GLN A 110 -5.95 3.69 -8.98
N THR A 111 -4.67 3.39 -8.72
CA THR A 111 -4.15 2.02 -8.60
C THR A 111 -4.79 1.27 -7.43
N GLU A 112 -4.93 1.91 -6.27
CA GLU A 112 -5.67 1.41 -5.11
C GLU A 112 -7.13 1.05 -5.48
N GLN A 113 -7.86 1.98 -6.09
CA GLN A 113 -9.25 1.76 -6.52
C GLN A 113 -9.36 0.59 -7.51
N LYS A 114 -8.40 0.47 -8.42
CA LYS A 114 -8.37 -0.63 -9.39
C LYS A 114 -8.13 -1.98 -8.71
N ALA A 115 -7.25 -2.03 -7.71
CA ALA A 115 -7.03 -3.25 -6.91
C ALA A 115 -8.32 -3.70 -6.22
N ILE A 116 -9.06 -2.76 -5.61
CA ILE A 116 -10.37 -3.04 -4.98
C ILE A 116 -11.36 -3.62 -6.00
N GLN A 117 -11.48 -3.02 -7.19
CA GLN A 117 -12.38 -3.51 -8.24
C GLN A 117 -12.02 -4.93 -8.71
N LEU A 118 -10.72 -5.22 -8.85
CA LEU A 118 -10.25 -6.55 -9.23
C LEU A 118 -10.52 -7.58 -8.12
N MET A 119 -10.28 -7.23 -6.85
CA MET A 119 -10.64 -8.09 -5.72
C MET A 119 -12.14 -8.42 -5.71
N GLU A 120 -13.00 -7.42 -5.86
CA GLU A 120 -14.45 -7.63 -5.94
C GLU A 120 -14.84 -8.56 -7.09
N THR A 121 -14.19 -8.39 -8.25
CA THR A 121 -14.43 -9.22 -9.44
C THR A 121 -14.08 -10.69 -9.17
N VAL A 122 -12.93 -10.95 -8.54
CA VAL A 122 -12.50 -12.31 -8.17
C VAL A 122 -13.44 -12.92 -7.13
N ILE A 123 -13.83 -12.15 -6.10
CA ILE A 123 -14.77 -12.59 -5.05
C ILE A 123 -16.14 -12.94 -5.65
N ARG A 124 -16.71 -12.08 -6.51
CA ARG A 124 -18.02 -12.30 -7.15
C ARG A 124 -17.99 -13.49 -8.11
N SER A 125 -16.84 -13.73 -8.74
CA SER A 125 -16.59 -14.92 -9.57
C SER A 125 -16.37 -16.19 -8.74
N LYS A 126 -16.45 -16.12 -7.40
CA LYS A 126 -16.15 -17.23 -6.47
C LYS A 126 -14.76 -17.84 -6.71
N GLY A 127 -13.80 -17.01 -7.14
CA GLY A 127 -12.45 -17.45 -7.53
C GLY A 127 -12.37 -18.17 -8.87
N GLN A 128 -13.47 -18.38 -9.58
CA GLN A 128 -13.50 -19.01 -10.91
C GLN A 128 -13.21 -17.96 -12.00
N ILE A 129 -11.95 -17.53 -12.09
CA ILE A 129 -11.48 -16.62 -13.13
C ILE A 129 -10.85 -17.40 -14.28
N ASN A 130 -11.05 -16.92 -15.52
CA ASN A 130 -10.44 -17.52 -16.70
C ASN A 130 -8.98 -17.03 -16.88
N HIS A 131 -8.24 -17.67 -17.79
CA HIS A 131 -6.84 -17.34 -18.05
C HIS A 131 -6.62 -15.87 -18.44
N MET A 132 -7.56 -15.28 -19.19
CA MET A 132 -7.48 -13.87 -19.60
C MET A 132 -7.57 -12.93 -18.39
N MET A 133 -8.48 -13.20 -17.45
CA MET A 133 -8.59 -12.43 -16.22
C MET A 133 -7.36 -12.63 -15.31
N THR A 134 -6.81 -13.84 -15.26
CA THR A 134 -5.56 -14.09 -14.55
C THR A 134 -4.42 -13.24 -15.12
N GLN A 135 -4.23 -13.24 -16.44
CA GLN A 135 -3.19 -12.41 -17.07
C GLN A 135 -3.40 -10.92 -16.81
N HIS A 136 -4.64 -10.43 -16.92
CA HIS A 136 -4.95 -9.03 -16.60
C HIS A 136 -4.61 -8.66 -15.15
N ILE A 137 -4.84 -9.55 -14.18
CA ILE A 137 -4.44 -9.33 -12.79
C ILE A 137 -2.91 -9.28 -12.67
N MET A 138 -2.19 -10.19 -13.35
CA MET A 138 -0.72 -10.20 -13.33
C MET A 138 -0.10 -8.94 -13.95
N ASP A 139 -0.62 -8.51 -15.10
CA ASP A 139 -0.21 -7.27 -15.75
C ASP A 139 -0.46 -6.05 -14.85
N PHE A 140 -1.60 -6.02 -14.17
CA PHE A 140 -1.93 -4.98 -13.21
C PHE A 140 -0.97 -4.94 -12.02
N ILE A 141 -0.62 -6.11 -11.44
CA ILE A 141 0.34 -6.15 -10.33
C ILE A 141 1.73 -5.69 -10.80
N GLN A 142 2.14 -6.10 -12.01
CA GLN A 142 3.42 -5.65 -12.58
C GLN A 142 3.45 -4.14 -12.79
N TYR A 143 2.33 -3.53 -13.21
CA TYR A 143 2.17 -2.09 -13.27
C TYR A 143 2.31 -1.43 -11.89
N ALA A 144 1.61 -1.95 -10.86
CA ALA A 144 1.68 -1.41 -9.50
C ALA A 144 3.11 -1.45 -8.92
N ILE A 145 3.88 -2.49 -9.24
CA ILE A 145 5.31 -2.59 -8.90
C ILE A 145 6.12 -1.50 -9.58
N GLN A 146 5.97 -1.34 -10.90
CA GLN A 146 6.70 -0.33 -11.68
C GLN A 146 6.40 1.09 -11.20
N GLU A 147 5.16 1.36 -10.84
CA GLU A 147 4.73 2.64 -10.27
C GLU A 147 5.47 2.94 -8.94
N SER A 148 5.59 1.94 -8.05
CA SER A 148 6.40 2.09 -6.82
C SER A 148 7.89 2.25 -7.12
N GLU A 149 8.44 1.57 -8.12
CA GLU A 149 9.84 1.71 -8.54
C GLU A 149 10.14 3.13 -9.03
N LEU A 150 9.24 3.71 -9.84
CA LEU A 150 9.34 5.09 -10.31
C LEU A 150 9.27 6.08 -9.15
N PHE A 151 8.40 5.84 -8.18
CA PHE A 151 8.31 6.69 -6.99
C PHE A 151 9.57 6.61 -6.14
N VAL A 152 10.11 5.42 -5.90
CA VAL A 152 11.38 5.23 -5.20
C VAL A 152 12.52 5.94 -5.93
N GLN A 153 12.58 5.86 -7.26
CA GLN A 153 13.58 6.58 -8.05
C GLN A 153 13.45 8.09 -7.84
N TYR A 154 12.22 8.62 -8.01
CA TYR A 154 11.94 10.04 -7.81
C TYR A 154 12.35 10.53 -6.42
N LEU A 155 12.03 9.78 -5.37
CA LEU A 155 12.42 10.12 -4.00
C LEU A 155 13.93 10.08 -3.77
N ASN A 156 14.67 9.22 -4.48
CA ASN A 156 16.13 9.22 -4.42
C ASN A 156 16.73 10.48 -5.05
N GLU A 157 16.18 10.90 -6.19
CA GLU A 157 16.58 12.16 -6.85
C GLU A 157 16.23 13.37 -5.98
N LEU A 158 15.03 13.38 -5.37
CA LEU A 158 14.54 14.47 -4.53
C LEU A 158 15.47 14.76 -3.34
N LYS A 159 16.07 13.73 -2.73
CA LYS A 159 17.02 13.90 -1.61
C LYS A 159 18.33 14.60 -2.01
N THR A 160 18.67 14.63 -3.30
CA THR A 160 19.89 15.28 -3.78
C THR A 160 19.73 16.79 -4.02
N VAL A 161 18.50 17.31 -3.88
CA VAL A 161 18.21 18.74 -3.99
C VAL A 161 18.68 19.43 -2.72
N ASP A 162 19.55 20.44 -2.83
CA ASP A 162 20.26 21.07 -1.70
C ASP A 162 19.37 21.41 -0.49
N TYR A 163 18.26 22.14 -0.70
CA TYR A 163 17.36 22.56 0.38
C TYR A 163 16.61 21.39 1.04
N ILE A 164 16.51 20.25 0.36
CA ILE A 164 15.92 19.02 0.88
C ILE A 164 16.98 18.18 1.58
N GLY A 165 18.16 18.04 0.97
CA GLY A 165 19.31 17.32 1.52
C GLY A 165 19.78 17.88 2.86
N ASP A 166 19.65 19.19 3.05
CA ASP A 166 19.99 19.87 4.31
C ASP A 166 18.90 19.70 5.39
N ASN A 167 17.67 19.31 5.02
CA ASN A 167 16.59 19.01 5.96
C ASN A 167 16.70 17.57 6.49
N THR A 168 17.47 17.40 7.57
CA THR A 168 17.70 16.09 8.21
C THR A 168 16.42 15.30 8.54
N VAL A 169 15.34 15.99 8.93
CA VAL A 169 14.05 15.36 9.22
C VAL A 169 13.38 14.90 7.93
N GLY A 170 13.31 15.77 6.91
CA GLY A 170 12.77 15.45 5.59
C GLY A 170 13.49 14.27 4.94
N VAL A 171 14.82 14.24 4.97
CA VAL A 171 15.64 13.13 4.45
C VAL A 171 15.36 11.83 5.21
N THR A 172 15.21 11.89 6.54
CA THR A 172 14.91 10.71 7.36
C THR A 172 13.55 10.11 6.99
N VAL A 173 12.54 10.98 6.81
CA VAL A 173 11.19 10.57 6.40
C VAL A 173 11.18 10.01 4.98
N ILE A 174 11.82 10.67 4.01
CA ILE A 174 11.92 10.16 2.64
C ILE A 174 12.60 8.78 2.62
N ASN A 175 13.69 8.60 3.39
CA ASN A 175 14.36 7.31 3.48
C ASN A 175 13.47 6.21 4.10
N HIS A 176 12.57 6.57 5.04
CA HIS A 176 11.60 5.63 5.58
C HIS A 176 10.59 5.19 4.53
N ILE A 177 9.99 6.16 3.83
CA ILE A 177 9.03 5.93 2.74
C ILE A 177 9.64 5.02 1.66
N ILE A 178 10.89 5.31 1.24
CA ILE A 178 11.61 4.47 0.26
C ILE A 178 11.69 3.01 0.72
N ARG A 179 12.03 2.75 1.99
CA ARG A 179 12.16 1.37 2.50
C ARG A 179 10.82 0.63 2.50
N GLU A 180 9.72 1.34 2.73
CA GLU A 180 8.38 0.76 2.74
C GLU A 180 7.90 0.43 1.33
N SER A 181 8.08 1.35 0.37
CA SER A 181 7.83 1.05 -1.05
C SER A 181 8.69 -0.12 -1.55
N GLN A 182 9.97 -0.19 -1.14
CA GLN A 182 10.84 -1.33 -1.48
C GLN A 182 10.39 -2.65 -0.84
N TYR A 183 9.83 -2.60 0.37
CA TYR A 183 9.25 -3.77 1.02
C TYR A 183 8.06 -4.32 0.23
N PHE A 184 7.14 -3.44 -0.18
CA PHE A 184 6.03 -3.80 -1.06
C PHE A 184 6.53 -4.45 -2.35
N ILE A 185 7.46 -3.79 -3.06
CA ILE A 185 8.05 -4.32 -4.30
C ILE A 185 8.59 -5.74 -4.08
N GLY A 186 9.35 -5.96 -3.00
CA GLY A 186 9.93 -7.27 -2.69
C GLY A 186 8.87 -8.36 -2.41
N ILE A 187 7.80 -8.04 -1.69
CA ILE A 187 6.67 -8.97 -1.47
C ILE A 187 5.99 -9.29 -2.79
N ALA A 188 5.67 -8.26 -3.57
CA ALA A 188 4.91 -8.38 -4.79
C ALA A 188 5.65 -9.21 -5.85
N GLN A 189 6.94 -8.94 -6.03
CA GLN A 189 7.81 -9.74 -6.91
C GLN A 189 7.92 -11.19 -6.43
N THR A 190 8.10 -11.44 -5.13
CA THR A 190 8.19 -12.80 -4.60
C THR A 190 6.93 -13.62 -4.90
N ILE A 191 5.77 -12.97 -4.88
CA ILE A 191 4.48 -13.59 -5.20
C ILE A 191 4.37 -13.87 -6.71
N ILE A 192 4.77 -12.93 -7.57
CA ILE A 192 4.77 -13.11 -9.03
C ILE A 192 5.71 -14.26 -9.44
N TYR A 193 6.94 -14.29 -8.94
CA TYR A 193 7.95 -15.28 -9.36
C TYR A 193 7.76 -16.68 -8.78
N LYS A 194 6.87 -16.84 -7.78
CA LYS A 194 6.51 -18.15 -7.21
C LYS A 194 5.17 -18.71 -7.73
N GLY A 195 4.37 -17.89 -8.41
CA GLY A 195 3.10 -18.29 -9.04
C GLY A 195 3.31 -18.84 -10.45
#